data_AF-A0A5E5BHP4-F1
#
_entry.id   AF-A0A5E5BHP4-F1
#
_cell.length_a   1.000
_cell.length_b   1.000
_cell.length_c   1.000
_cell.angle_alpha   90.00
_cell.angle_beta   90.00
_cell.angle_gamma   90.00
#
_symmetry.space_group_name_H-M   'P 1'
#
loop_
_entity.id
_entity.type
_entity.pdbx_description
1 polymer ?
#
loop_
_entity_poly.entity_id
_entity_poly.type
_entity_poly.pdbx_seq_one_letter_code
_entity_poly.pdbx_strand_id
1 'polypeptide(L)'
;MTRPGIFFFVVGPSGAGKDTLIDGAQVRLADSDRYVFATRTITRPGDAPGEAHIGVTEAEFAALDAQGAFLVTWQAHGLHYGLDATLRDALAQGRHVVANGSRAILPKLIGRVPRLIVVEVSAPAEVLAMRIAGRGRETPEQIVARLARSVTAYPAEVPLVRVSNDSTSDVGIARFVEALQACAAPPQSFALAEAKRAGATLDEASWTQLLDDLVYERYAPKEGEALLRLLIEGLDGNEIVALTRARTRLMPRIDWERPIVVDKHSMGGVPGSRITLIVVPLVVAYGLCMPKTSSRAITSAAGTADAMEAAARVVLDASEMRAAVAQAGGCIVWNGRLNHSRVDDVTNAMVRPLRLDTRRWSVASILSKKFCAGATHVVVDLPWGPQAKIADETQARELGALFARVGAALGMTVQAIATDGRAPIGRGIGPALELRDVLRVLDNDAAAPADLRAKALMFAAQILSWDPALGGDVVKARGIAEKLLADGLARRAFERIVDAQGRKPYATPSTAFTDIVASSDGVVVAIDGWEISGIARDAGAPQDMGAGVDLFCTVGQSVRAGDVLMRVHGNDPQRLAAAAARATAASGIGVQ
;
A
#
# COMPACT_ATOMS: atom_id res chain seq x y z
N MET A 1 -17.13 -25.91 -11.91
CA MET A 1 -16.54 -26.31 -10.61
C MET A 1 -17.31 -25.58 -9.53
N THR A 2 -17.81 -26.28 -8.50
CA THR A 2 -18.49 -25.66 -7.36
C THR A 2 -17.48 -24.87 -6.53
N ARG A 3 -17.85 -23.64 -6.17
CA ARG A 3 -17.02 -22.74 -5.37
C ARG A 3 -16.84 -23.33 -3.96
N PRO A 4 -15.60 -23.41 -3.41
CA PRO A 4 -15.40 -23.91 -2.06
C PRO A 4 -16.04 -22.99 -1.02
N GLY A 5 -16.45 -23.58 0.10
CA GLY A 5 -17.11 -22.92 1.21
C GLY A 5 -16.18 -21.99 1.98
N ILE A 6 -16.78 -21.24 2.90
CA ILE A 6 -16.09 -20.26 3.75
C ILE A 6 -15.95 -20.87 5.13
N PHE A 7 -14.76 -20.79 5.71
CA PHE A 7 -14.54 -21.08 7.11
C PHE A 7 -14.67 -19.80 7.93
N PHE A 8 -15.84 -19.61 8.55
CA PHE A 8 -16.13 -18.52 9.46
C PHE A 8 -15.61 -18.88 10.86
N PHE A 9 -14.55 -18.20 11.28
CA PHE A 9 -13.94 -18.41 12.58
C PHE A 9 -14.38 -17.32 13.56
N VAL A 10 -15.24 -17.72 14.50
CA VAL A 10 -15.91 -16.82 15.43
C VAL A 10 -15.03 -16.60 16.65
N VAL A 11 -14.70 -15.34 16.92
CA VAL A 11 -13.83 -14.92 18.03
C VAL A 11 -14.47 -13.76 18.78
N GLY A 12 -14.02 -13.50 20.01
CA GLY A 12 -14.61 -12.43 20.83
C GLY A 12 -14.29 -12.63 22.31
N PRO A 13 -14.36 -11.56 23.12
CA PRO A 13 -14.11 -11.66 24.55
C PRO A 13 -15.07 -12.65 25.23
N SER A 14 -14.71 -13.10 26.43
CA SER A 14 -15.65 -13.85 27.27
C SER A 14 -16.88 -13.00 27.57
N GLY A 15 -18.06 -13.59 27.59
CA GLY A 15 -19.31 -12.85 27.82
C GLY A 15 -19.87 -12.13 26.58
N ALA A 16 -19.16 -12.11 25.45
CA ALA A 16 -19.66 -11.50 24.21
C ALA A 16 -20.89 -12.22 23.61
N GLY A 17 -21.25 -13.40 24.11
CA GLY A 17 -22.42 -14.16 23.67
C GLY A 17 -22.21 -15.00 22.42
N LYS A 18 -20.96 -15.37 22.08
CA LYS A 18 -20.63 -16.16 20.88
C LYS A 18 -21.49 -17.41 20.72
N ASP A 19 -21.56 -18.25 21.76
CA ASP A 19 -22.30 -19.51 21.71
C ASP A 19 -23.79 -19.26 21.44
N THR A 20 -24.40 -18.30 22.14
CA THR A 20 -25.80 -17.88 21.91
C THR A 20 -26.04 -17.44 20.46
N LEU A 21 -25.11 -16.69 19.85
CA LEU A 21 -25.24 -16.27 18.46
C LEU A 21 -25.08 -17.43 17.48
N ILE A 22 -24.15 -18.34 17.74
CA ILE A 22 -23.88 -19.53 16.92
C ILE A 22 -25.07 -20.48 16.99
N ASP A 23 -25.57 -20.78 18.19
CA ASP A 23 -26.73 -21.66 18.42
C ASP A 23 -27.99 -21.08 17.76
N GLY A 24 -28.23 -19.77 17.95
CA GLY A 24 -29.35 -19.08 17.29
C GLY A 24 -29.23 -19.06 15.77
N ALA A 25 -28.01 -18.91 15.24
CA ALA A 25 -27.75 -18.99 13.80
C ALA A 25 -27.93 -20.41 13.27
N GLN A 26 -27.56 -21.44 14.04
CA GLN A 26 -27.79 -22.84 13.68
C GLN A 26 -29.28 -23.12 13.50
N VAL A 27 -30.14 -22.60 14.38
CA VAL A 27 -31.60 -22.72 14.24
C VAL A 27 -32.10 -21.95 13.02
N ARG A 28 -31.71 -20.68 12.84
CA ARG A 28 -32.19 -19.86 11.72
C ARG A 28 -31.70 -20.30 10.35
N LEU A 29 -30.58 -21.04 10.30
CA LEU A 29 -29.98 -21.55 9.07
C LEU A 29 -30.17 -23.06 8.91
N ALA A 30 -30.99 -23.71 9.76
CA ALA A 30 -31.21 -25.16 9.74
C ALA A 30 -31.74 -25.67 8.39
N ASP A 31 -32.61 -24.89 7.75
CA ASP A 31 -33.18 -25.21 6.43
C ASP A 31 -32.17 -24.99 5.28
N SER A 32 -30.98 -24.47 5.59
CA SER A 32 -29.91 -24.26 4.62
C SER A 32 -28.88 -25.38 4.70
N ASP A 33 -28.85 -26.25 3.69
CA ASP A 33 -27.78 -27.24 3.52
C ASP A 33 -26.39 -26.61 3.29
N ARG A 34 -26.32 -25.28 3.18
CA ARG A 34 -25.08 -24.53 2.92
C ARG A 34 -24.20 -24.32 4.15
N TYR A 35 -24.72 -24.48 5.36
CA TYR A 35 -23.94 -24.20 6.58
C TYR A 35 -23.68 -25.46 7.39
N VAL A 36 -22.47 -25.57 7.94
CA VAL A 36 -22.03 -26.61 8.86
C VAL A 36 -21.52 -25.91 10.12
N PHE A 37 -22.15 -26.19 11.25
CA PHE A 37 -21.73 -25.67 12.55
C PHE A 37 -20.77 -26.66 13.17
N ALA A 38 -19.52 -26.24 13.36
CA ALA A 38 -18.45 -27.13 13.79
C ALA A 38 -18.54 -27.42 15.29
N THR A 39 -18.64 -28.70 15.63
CA THR A 39 -18.54 -29.18 17.00
C THR A 39 -17.07 -29.28 17.41
N ARG A 40 -16.72 -28.75 18.57
CA ARG A 40 -15.36 -28.87 19.12
C ARG A 40 -15.20 -30.19 19.86
N THR A 41 -14.06 -30.83 19.69
CA THR A 41 -13.60 -31.90 20.59
C THR A 41 -12.82 -31.28 21.73
N ILE A 42 -13.18 -31.57 22.98
CA ILE A 42 -12.62 -30.91 24.17
C ILE A 42 -12.25 -31.96 25.20
N THR A 43 -11.12 -31.78 25.90
CA THR A 43 -10.68 -32.66 26.99
C THR A 43 -11.49 -32.46 28.28
N ARG A 44 -12.82 -32.54 28.21
CA ARG A 44 -13.74 -32.46 29.35
C ARG A 44 -14.94 -33.41 29.12
N PRO A 45 -15.65 -33.83 30.18
CA PRO A 45 -16.83 -34.69 30.04
C PRO A 45 -17.89 -34.08 29.12
N GLY A 46 -18.48 -34.88 28.22
CA GLY A 46 -19.44 -34.41 27.22
C GLY A 46 -20.76 -33.90 27.80
N ASP A 47 -21.09 -34.28 29.04
CA ASP A 47 -22.24 -33.82 29.83
C ASP A 47 -21.96 -32.56 30.65
N ALA A 48 -20.74 -32.00 30.57
CA ALA A 48 -20.39 -30.81 31.31
C ALA A 48 -21.22 -29.59 30.86
N PRO A 49 -21.73 -28.76 31.79
CA PRO A 49 -22.57 -27.62 31.45
C PRO A 49 -21.82 -26.59 30.59
N GLY A 50 -22.43 -26.20 29.47
CA GLY A 50 -21.88 -25.22 28.53
C GLY A 50 -22.32 -25.48 27.08
N GLU A 51 -21.49 -25.04 26.14
CA GLU A 51 -21.64 -25.29 24.69
C GLU A 51 -21.66 -26.79 24.34
N ALA A 52 -22.36 -27.15 23.26
CA ALA A 52 -22.32 -28.50 22.69
C ALA A 52 -20.90 -28.83 22.18
N HIS A 53 -20.38 -29.99 22.60
CA HIS A 53 -19.01 -30.42 22.30
C HIS A 53 -18.87 -31.95 22.38
N ILE A 54 -17.82 -32.49 21.77
CA ILE A 54 -17.43 -33.90 21.91
C ILE A 54 -16.42 -33.98 23.06
N GLY A 55 -16.81 -34.63 24.15
CA GLY A 55 -15.94 -34.82 25.31
C GLY A 55 -15.01 -36.01 25.16
N VAL A 56 -13.71 -35.82 25.41
CA VAL A 56 -12.69 -36.87 25.40
C VAL A 56 -11.74 -36.73 26.60
N THR A 57 -11.00 -37.78 26.91
CA THR A 57 -9.87 -37.70 27.85
C THR A 57 -8.63 -37.10 27.16
N GLU A 58 -7.63 -36.66 27.93
CA GLU A 58 -6.37 -36.16 27.36
C GLU A 58 -5.64 -37.22 26.53
N ALA A 59 -5.67 -38.50 26.97
CA ALA A 59 -5.04 -39.60 26.26
C ALA A 59 -5.72 -39.87 24.90
N GLU A 60 -7.05 -39.84 24.87
CA GLU A 60 -7.83 -39.97 23.63
C GLU A 60 -7.61 -38.78 22.69
N PHE A 61 -7.59 -37.55 23.22
CA PHE A 61 -7.30 -36.36 22.42
C PHE A 61 -5.91 -36.44 21.76
N ALA A 62 -4.89 -36.83 22.53
CA ALA A 62 -3.53 -37.00 22.03
C ALA A 62 -3.45 -38.10 20.95
N ALA A 63 -4.17 -39.21 21.13
CA ALA A 63 -4.25 -40.28 20.14
C ALA A 63 -4.91 -39.81 18.83
N LEU A 64 -6.01 -39.04 18.92
CA LEU A 64 -6.70 -38.46 17.77
C LEU A 64 -5.84 -37.43 17.03
N ASP A 65 -5.13 -36.57 17.75
CA ASP A 65 -4.24 -35.58 17.15
C ASP A 65 -3.05 -36.24 16.44
N ALA A 66 -2.47 -37.30 17.03
CA ALA A 66 -1.41 -38.08 16.43
C ALA A 66 -1.84 -38.80 15.13
N GLN A 67 -3.13 -39.13 15.00
CA GLN A 67 -3.73 -39.72 13.80
C GLN A 67 -4.12 -38.67 12.74
N GLY A 68 -3.93 -37.38 13.01
CA GLY A 68 -4.30 -36.30 12.11
C GLY A 68 -5.81 -36.05 12.02
N ALA A 69 -6.58 -36.47 13.03
CA ALA A 69 -8.04 -36.32 13.07
C ALA A 69 -8.50 -34.85 13.12
N PHE A 70 -7.61 -33.91 13.44
CA PHE A 70 -7.95 -32.50 13.60
C PHE A 70 -7.44 -31.62 12.45
N LEU A 71 -8.30 -30.72 11.98
CA LEU A 71 -7.91 -29.58 11.16
C LEU A 71 -6.96 -28.65 11.92
N VAL A 72 -7.29 -28.39 13.19
CA VAL A 72 -6.51 -27.52 14.08
C VAL A 72 -6.77 -27.86 15.55
N THR A 73 -5.73 -27.74 16.37
CA THR A 73 -5.78 -27.93 17.82
C THR A 73 -5.16 -26.76 18.59
N TRP A 74 -5.69 -26.46 19.77
CA TRP A 74 -5.15 -25.46 20.69
C TRP A 74 -5.45 -25.79 22.15
N GLN A 75 -4.73 -25.14 23.07
CA GLN A 75 -4.96 -25.27 24.51
C GLN A 75 -5.47 -23.95 25.08
N ALA A 76 -6.44 -24.00 25.97
CA ALA A 76 -6.93 -22.85 26.72
C ALA A 76 -7.51 -23.30 28.07
N HIS A 77 -7.26 -22.54 29.14
CA HIS A 77 -7.82 -22.82 30.47
C HIS A 77 -7.58 -24.25 30.97
N GLY A 78 -6.42 -24.85 30.65
CA GLY A 78 -6.08 -26.22 31.05
C GLY A 78 -6.77 -27.31 30.23
N LEU A 79 -7.54 -26.98 29.19
CA LEU A 79 -8.20 -27.94 28.31
C LEU A 79 -7.61 -27.87 26.90
N HIS A 80 -7.63 -29.00 26.20
CA HIS A 80 -7.31 -29.09 24.78
C HIS A 80 -8.60 -29.03 23.97
N TYR A 81 -8.50 -28.36 22.82
CA TYR A 81 -9.60 -28.14 21.90
C TYR A 81 -9.15 -28.54 20.49
N GLY A 82 -10.01 -29.25 19.78
CA GLY A 82 -9.79 -29.70 18.40
C GLY A 82 -11.00 -29.42 17.54
N LEU A 83 -10.76 -29.05 16.28
CA LEU A 83 -11.77 -29.04 15.22
C LEU A 83 -11.45 -30.14 14.24
N ASP A 84 -12.47 -30.93 13.89
CA ASP A 84 -12.33 -32.13 13.07
C ASP A 84 -11.77 -31.84 11.65
N ALA A 85 -10.93 -32.72 11.13
CA ALA A 85 -10.32 -32.58 9.81
C ALA A 85 -11.34 -32.71 8.66
N THR A 86 -12.43 -33.46 8.85
CA THR A 86 -13.52 -33.66 7.87
C THR A 86 -14.25 -32.37 7.51
N LEU A 87 -14.11 -31.31 8.31
CA LEU A 87 -14.61 -29.97 7.97
C LEU A 87 -14.03 -29.46 6.63
N ARG A 88 -12.85 -29.94 6.20
CA ARG A 88 -12.29 -29.62 4.88
C ARG A 88 -13.16 -30.17 3.75
N ASP A 89 -13.81 -31.31 3.94
CA ASP A 89 -14.65 -31.94 2.92
C ASP A 89 -15.92 -31.11 2.71
N ALA A 90 -16.52 -30.63 3.81
CA ALA A 90 -17.65 -29.71 3.74
C ALA A 90 -17.29 -28.42 2.97
N LEU A 91 -16.12 -27.85 3.25
CA LEU A 91 -15.61 -26.68 2.51
C LEU A 91 -15.36 -27.03 1.04
N ALA A 92 -14.79 -28.19 0.72
CA ALA A 92 -14.56 -28.60 -0.66
C ALA A 92 -15.86 -28.78 -1.46
N GLN A 93 -16.94 -29.20 -0.78
CA GLN A 93 -18.29 -29.32 -1.35
C GLN A 93 -19.03 -27.97 -1.49
N GLY A 94 -18.42 -26.85 -1.06
CA GLY A 94 -19.02 -25.52 -1.13
C GLY A 94 -19.86 -25.13 0.08
N ARG A 95 -19.90 -25.95 1.14
CA ARG A 95 -20.62 -25.64 2.38
C ARG A 95 -19.76 -24.76 3.28
N HIS A 96 -20.34 -23.73 3.87
CA HIS A 96 -19.68 -22.83 4.81
C HIS A 96 -19.59 -23.47 6.19
N VAL A 97 -18.42 -23.42 6.81
CA VAL A 97 -18.21 -23.92 8.17
C VAL A 97 -18.20 -22.74 9.14
N VAL A 98 -19.00 -22.80 10.19
CA VAL A 98 -19.01 -21.82 11.30
C VAL A 98 -18.39 -22.48 12.52
N ALA A 99 -17.25 -21.98 12.98
CA ALA A 99 -16.50 -22.56 14.08
C ALA A 99 -16.17 -21.53 15.15
N ASN A 100 -16.46 -21.85 16.41
CA ASN A 100 -16.03 -21.06 17.56
C ASN A 100 -14.57 -21.40 17.91
N GLY A 101 -13.75 -20.40 18.19
CA GLY A 101 -12.42 -20.66 18.73
C GLY A 101 -11.66 -19.43 19.24
N SER A 102 -10.35 -19.65 19.45
CA SER A 102 -9.46 -18.65 20.05
C SER A 102 -8.70 -17.85 18.99
N ARG A 103 -8.59 -16.53 19.18
CA ARG A 103 -7.80 -15.64 18.30
C ARG A 103 -6.36 -16.11 18.13
N ALA A 104 -5.78 -16.76 19.14
CA ALA A 104 -4.42 -17.28 19.12
C ALA A 104 -4.18 -18.34 18.04
N ILE A 105 -5.24 -18.97 17.52
CA ILE A 105 -5.12 -20.06 16.54
C ILE A 105 -5.18 -19.60 15.09
N LEU A 106 -5.55 -18.34 14.84
CA LEU A 106 -5.70 -17.78 13.50
C LEU A 106 -4.47 -18.04 12.60
N PRO A 107 -3.22 -17.84 13.05
CA PRO A 107 -2.05 -18.11 12.20
C PRO A 107 -1.95 -19.57 11.74
N LYS A 108 -2.45 -20.53 12.52
CA LYS A 108 -2.42 -21.95 12.13
C LYS A 108 -3.51 -22.32 11.12
N LEU A 109 -4.58 -21.53 11.00
CA LEU A 109 -5.67 -21.76 10.05
C LEU A 109 -5.38 -21.17 8.66
N ILE A 110 -4.53 -20.13 8.58
CA ILE A 110 -4.10 -19.54 7.31
C ILE A 110 -3.44 -20.62 6.44
N GLY A 111 -3.92 -20.77 5.20
CA GLY A 111 -3.43 -21.77 4.24
C GLY A 111 -3.93 -23.21 4.47
N ARG A 112 -4.60 -23.52 5.60
CA ARG A 112 -5.20 -24.84 5.85
C ARG A 112 -6.64 -24.96 5.37
N VAL A 113 -7.33 -23.84 5.19
CA VAL A 113 -8.70 -23.76 4.68
C VAL A 113 -8.75 -22.90 3.43
N PRO A 114 -9.66 -23.15 2.48
CA PRO A 114 -9.69 -22.46 1.19
C PRO A 114 -10.02 -20.97 1.30
N ARG A 115 -10.90 -20.59 2.25
CA ARG A 115 -11.28 -19.19 2.52
C ARG A 115 -11.59 -19.03 4.00
N LEU A 116 -10.82 -18.20 4.71
CA LEU A 116 -10.97 -17.92 6.14
C LEU A 116 -11.53 -16.51 6.33
N ILE A 117 -12.61 -16.37 7.11
CA ILE A 117 -13.14 -15.08 7.54
C ILE A 117 -13.27 -15.09 9.06
N VAL A 118 -12.72 -14.08 9.72
CA VAL A 118 -12.88 -13.90 11.17
C VAL A 118 -14.15 -13.13 11.45
N VAL A 119 -15.01 -13.68 12.31
CA VAL A 119 -16.20 -12.98 12.81
C VAL A 119 -15.94 -12.59 14.26
N GLU A 120 -15.62 -11.32 14.50
CA GLU A 120 -15.41 -10.76 15.84
C GLU A 120 -16.75 -10.34 16.44
N VAL A 121 -17.20 -11.09 17.43
CA VAL A 121 -18.35 -10.72 18.27
C VAL A 121 -17.87 -9.81 19.39
N SER A 122 -18.49 -8.64 19.50
CA SER A 122 -18.19 -7.62 20.50
C SER A 122 -19.44 -7.22 21.28
N ALA A 123 -19.27 -6.72 22.51
CA ALA A 123 -20.33 -6.08 23.29
C ALA A 123 -19.69 -5.00 24.19
N PRO A 124 -20.45 -3.96 24.60
CA PRO A 124 -19.97 -2.94 25.52
C PRO A 124 -19.42 -3.55 26.82
N ALA A 125 -18.41 -2.93 27.43
CA ALA A 125 -17.74 -3.44 28.62
C ALA A 125 -18.71 -3.68 29.79
N GLU A 126 -19.71 -2.82 29.95
CA GLU A 126 -20.77 -2.95 30.95
C GLU A 126 -21.64 -4.20 30.72
N VAL A 127 -22.01 -4.46 29.46
CA VAL A 127 -22.77 -5.65 29.06
C VAL A 127 -21.94 -6.93 29.26
N LEU A 128 -20.65 -6.89 28.94
CA LEU A 128 -19.74 -8.02 29.19
C LEU A 128 -19.62 -8.29 30.70
N ALA A 129 -19.42 -7.25 31.51
CA ALA A 129 -19.31 -7.37 32.95
C ALA A 129 -20.58 -7.96 33.57
N MET A 130 -21.77 -7.48 33.17
CA MET A 130 -23.06 -8.03 33.62
C MET A 130 -23.23 -9.51 33.25
N ARG A 131 -22.90 -9.88 32.00
CA ARG A 131 -23.01 -11.28 31.52
C ARG A 131 -22.00 -12.21 32.17
N ILE A 132 -20.82 -11.71 32.53
CA ILE A 132 -19.80 -12.49 33.26
C ILE A 132 -20.22 -12.65 34.73
N ALA A 133 -20.66 -11.57 35.38
CA ALA A 133 -21.14 -11.58 36.77
C ALA A 133 -22.35 -12.50 36.96
N GLY A 134 -23.29 -12.51 36.01
CA GLY A 134 -24.47 -13.38 36.02
C GLY A 134 -24.18 -14.88 35.97
N ARG A 135 -22.93 -15.30 35.72
CA ARG A 135 -22.51 -16.71 35.76
C ARG A 135 -22.16 -17.19 37.16
N GLY A 136 -21.98 -16.28 38.13
CA GLY A 136 -21.75 -16.60 39.54
C GLY A 136 -20.41 -17.29 39.86
N ARG A 137 -19.43 -17.25 38.95
CA ARG A 137 -18.17 -18.02 39.04
C ARG A 137 -16.91 -17.17 39.33
N GLU A 138 -17.03 -15.84 39.38
CA GLU A 138 -15.88 -14.91 39.36
C GLU A 138 -16.12 -13.70 40.29
N THR A 139 -15.07 -13.19 40.95
CA THR A 139 -15.13 -11.95 41.76
C THR A 139 -15.05 -10.70 40.86
N PRO A 140 -15.55 -9.53 41.29
CA PRO A 140 -15.50 -8.28 40.52
C PRO A 140 -14.09 -7.93 40.00
N GLU A 141 -13.05 -8.19 40.79
CA GLU A 141 -11.65 -7.94 40.43
C GLU A 141 -11.17 -8.87 39.31
N GLN A 142 -11.62 -10.14 39.31
CA GLN A 142 -11.34 -11.12 38.25
C GLN A 142 -12.02 -10.74 36.93
N ILE A 143 -13.21 -10.14 36.99
CA ILE A 143 -13.95 -9.66 35.81
C ILE A 143 -13.23 -8.47 35.17
N VAL A 144 -12.78 -7.50 35.97
CA VAL A 144 -12.01 -6.34 35.48
C VAL A 144 -10.67 -6.77 34.88
N ALA A 145 -9.94 -7.68 35.54
CA ALA A 145 -8.67 -8.19 35.02
C ALA A 145 -8.85 -8.94 33.68
N ARG A 146 -9.99 -9.61 33.49
CA ARG A 146 -10.33 -10.32 32.25
C ARG A 146 -10.70 -9.38 31.11
N LEU A 147 -11.33 -8.24 31.42
CA LEU A 147 -11.67 -7.18 30.45
C LEU A 147 -10.44 -6.34 30.06
N ALA A 148 -9.47 -6.18 30.95
CA ALA A 148 -8.24 -5.42 30.72
C ALA A 148 -7.14 -6.17 29.96
N ARG A 149 -7.37 -7.44 29.58
CA ARG A 149 -6.35 -8.29 28.95
C ARG A 149 -5.98 -7.77 27.56
N SER A 150 -4.68 -7.57 27.32
CA SER A 150 -4.15 -7.10 26.04
C SER A 150 -4.59 -7.99 24.88
N VAL A 151 -5.11 -7.34 23.84
CA VAL A 151 -5.67 -7.99 22.65
C VAL A 151 -4.55 -8.25 21.66
N THR A 152 -4.29 -9.53 21.35
CA THR A 152 -3.42 -9.89 20.23
C THR A 152 -4.00 -9.32 18.94
N ALA A 153 -3.19 -8.55 18.20
CA ALA A 153 -3.58 -8.00 16.91
C ALA A 153 -3.91 -9.13 15.92
N TYR A 154 -4.93 -8.92 15.10
CA TYR A 154 -5.26 -9.83 14.01
C TYR A 154 -4.17 -9.77 12.93
N PRO A 155 -3.79 -10.90 12.32
CA PRO A 155 -2.96 -10.87 11.11
C PRO A 155 -3.63 -9.98 10.05
N ALA A 156 -2.87 -9.08 9.43
CA ALA A 156 -3.42 -8.11 8.47
C ALA A 156 -4.07 -8.76 7.23
N GLU A 157 -3.73 -10.03 6.97
CA GLU A 157 -4.08 -10.79 5.78
C GLU A 157 -5.42 -11.54 5.89
N VAL A 158 -6.11 -11.51 7.04
CA VAL A 158 -7.37 -12.23 7.22
C VAL A 158 -8.55 -11.27 7.31
N PRO A 159 -9.57 -11.41 6.44
CA PRO A 159 -10.79 -10.60 6.50
C PRO A 159 -11.46 -10.69 7.87
N LEU A 160 -11.80 -9.52 8.42
CA LEU A 160 -12.45 -9.38 9.72
C LEU A 160 -13.82 -8.72 9.56
N VAL A 161 -14.86 -9.39 10.05
CA VAL A 161 -16.22 -8.86 10.15
C VAL A 161 -16.56 -8.70 11.62
N ARG A 162 -17.08 -7.53 11.99
CA ARG A 162 -17.47 -7.24 13.38
C ARG A 162 -18.98 -7.33 13.55
N VAL A 163 -19.40 -8.05 14.58
CA VAL A 163 -20.80 -8.19 14.97
C VAL A 163 -20.97 -7.64 16.39
N SER A 164 -21.84 -6.62 16.55
CA SER A 164 -22.17 -6.06 17.86
C SER A 164 -23.34 -6.82 18.49
N ASN A 165 -23.09 -7.39 19.66
CA ASN A 165 -24.08 -8.06 20.51
C ASN A 165 -24.40 -7.23 21.76
N ASP A 166 -24.80 -5.99 21.52
CA ASP A 166 -25.07 -4.92 22.49
C ASP A 166 -26.55 -4.81 22.91
N SER A 167 -27.41 -5.63 22.33
CA SER A 167 -28.87 -5.57 22.51
C SER A 167 -29.43 -6.94 22.94
N THR A 168 -30.64 -7.28 22.49
CA THR A 168 -31.27 -8.57 22.73
C THR A 168 -30.60 -9.69 21.95
N SER A 169 -30.75 -10.94 22.42
CA SER A 169 -30.24 -12.12 21.73
C SER A 169 -30.75 -12.22 20.30
N ASP A 170 -32.03 -11.93 20.05
CA ASP A 170 -32.63 -12.02 18.72
C ASP A 170 -32.04 -11.02 17.71
N VAL A 171 -31.75 -9.80 18.17
CA VAL A 171 -31.08 -8.77 17.36
C VAL A 171 -29.63 -9.17 17.10
N GLY A 172 -28.94 -9.68 18.12
CA GLY A 172 -27.58 -10.20 17.97
C GLY A 172 -27.51 -11.35 16.96
N ILE A 173 -28.44 -12.31 17.04
CA ILE A 173 -28.52 -13.47 16.12
C ILE A 173 -28.83 -12.97 14.71
N ALA A 174 -29.74 -12.00 14.54
CA ALA A 174 -30.04 -11.42 13.23
C ALA A 174 -28.80 -10.81 12.58
N ARG A 175 -28.08 -9.95 13.30
CA ARG A 175 -26.83 -9.32 12.82
C ARG A 175 -25.75 -10.35 12.51
N PHE A 176 -25.64 -11.41 13.32
CA PHE A 176 -24.67 -12.47 13.09
C PHE A 176 -25.00 -13.28 11.83
N VAL A 177 -26.25 -13.69 11.64
CA VAL A 177 -26.71 -14.39 10.44
C VAL A 177 -26.54 -13.51 9.20
N GLU A 178 -26.92 -12.23 9.28
CA GLU A 178 -26.73 -11.26 8.20
C GLU A 178 -25.25 -11.12 7.82
N ALA A 179 -24.34 -11.04 8.80
CA ALA A 179 -22.90 -10.99 8.56
C ALA A 179 -22.39 -12.25 7.84
N LEU A 180 -22.82 -13.44 8.25
CA LEU A 180 -22.47 -14.70 7.58
C LEU A 180 -22.99 -14.74 6.14
N GLN A 181 -24.27 -14.41 5.94
CA GLN A 181 -24.93 -14.42 4.64
C GLN A 181 -24.35 -13.38 3.69
N ALA A 182 -24.03 -12.18 4.17
CA ALA A 182 -23.40 -11.13 3.37
C ALA A 182 -22.02 -11.55 2.84
N CYS A 183 -21.25 -12.30 3.63
CA CYS A 183 -19.96 -12.86 3.20
C CYS A 183 -20.11 -14.06 2.26
N ALA A 184 -21.18 -14.84 2.42
CA ALA A 184 -21.49 -16.05 1.67
C ALA A 184 -22.23 -15.79 0.35
N ALA A 185 -22.87 -14.63 0.19
CA ALA A 185 -23.52 -14.24 -1.05
C ALA A 185 -22.52 -14.31 -2.22
N PRO A 186 -22.90 -14.87 -3.38
CA PRO A 186 -22.07 -14.77 -4.57
C PRO A 186 -21.84 -13.28 -4.87
N PRO A 187 -20.64 -12.88 -5.33
CA PRO A 187 -20.40 -11.50 -5.70
C PRO A 187 -21.44 -11.09 -6.73
N GLN A 188 -22.15 -9.99 -6.47
CA GLN A 188 -23.17 -9.49 -7.38
C GLN A 188 -22.52 -9.17 -8.74
N SER A 189 -21.22 -8.82 -8.74
CA SER A 189 -20.44 -8.58 -9.94
C SER A 189 -19.99 -9.86 -10.67
N PHE A 190 -20.38 -11.05 -10.24
CA PHE A 190 -20.03 -12.30 -10.94
C PHE A 190 -20.51 -12.28 -12.40
N ALA A 191 -21.75 -11.83 -12.64
CA ALA A 191 -22.27 -11.70 -14.00
C ALA A 191 -21.48 -10.69 -14.85
N LEU A 192 -20.92 -9.64 -14.21
CA LEU A 192 -20.07 -8.66 -14.88
C LEU A 192 -18.72 -9.26 -15.29
N ALA A 193 -18.17 -10.17 -14.47
CA ALA A 193 -16.97 -10.92 -14.83
C ALA A 193 -17.19 -11.83 -16.05
N GLU A 194 -18.33 -12.52 -16.13
CA GLU A 194 -18.69 -13.34 -17.30
C GLU A 194 -18.94 -12.48 -18.53
N ALA A 195 -19.65 -11.36 -18.39
CA ALA A 195 -19.86 -10.40 -19.48
C ALA A 195 -18.51 -9.86 -20.00
N LYS A 196 -17.59 -9.53 -19.09
CA LYS A 196 -16.23 -9.09 -19.46
C LYS A 196 -15.48 -10.17 -20.22
N ARG A 197 -15.58 -11.44 -19.79
CA ARG A 197 -14.99 -12.58 -20.50
C ARG A 197 -15.57 -12.78 -21.90
N ALA A 198 -16.86 -12.44 -22.08
CA ALA A 198 -17.52 -12.43 -23.38
C ALA A 198 -17.20 -11.19 -24.24
N GLY A 199 -16.32 -10.29 -23.78
CA GLY A 199 -15.88 -9.11 -24.52
C GLY A 199 -16.69 -7.83 -24.27
N ALA A 200 -17.57 -7.80 -23.27
CA ALA A 200 -18.32 -6.60 -22.93
C ALA A 200 -17.44 -5.49 -22.34
N THR A 201 -17.77 -4.25 -22.67
CA THR A 201 -17.24 -3.03 -22.03
C THR A 201 -18.05 -2.73 -20.77
N LEU A 202 -17.37 -2.43 -19.66
CA LEU A 202 -18.00 -2.14 -18.37
C LEU A 202 -18.13 -0.64 -18.13
N ASP A 203 -19.32 -0.21 -17.70
CA ASP A 203 -19.61 1.17 -17.33
C ASP A 203 -19.22 1.49 -15.88
N GLU A 204 -19.42 2.75 -15.47
CA GLU A 204 -19.01 3.22 -14.13
C GLU A 204 -19.75 2.51 -13.00
N ALA A 205 -21.03 2.17 -13.19
CA ALA A 205 -21.82 1.42 -12.22
C ALA A 205 -21.29 -0.01 -12.07
N SER A 206 -21.01 -0.68 -13.19
CA SER A 206 -20.42 -2.02 -13.22
C SER A 206 -19.05 -2.06 -12.55
N TRP A 207 -18.19 -1.06 -12.84
CA TRP A 207 -16.89 -0.95 -12.17
C TRP A 207 -17.03 -0.68 -10.67
N THR A 208 -17.97 0.17 -10.25
CA THR A 208 -18.21 0.43 -8.82
C THR A 208 -18.55 -0.89 -8.11
N GLN A 209 -19.48 -1.66 -8.66
CA GLN A 209 -19.90 -2.94 -8.11
C GLN A 209 -18.76 -3.98 -8.06
N LEU A 210 -17.96 -4.07 -9.13
CA LEU A 210 -16.78 -4.95 -9.17
C LEU A 210 -15.73 -4.56 -8.13
N LEU A 211 -15.44 -3.26 -8.00
CA LEU A 211 -14.46 -2.78 -7.02
C LEU A 211 -14.95 -3.03 -5.59
N ASP A 212 -16.24 -2.84 -5.31
CA ASP A 212 -16.81 -3.17 -3.99
C ASP A 212 -16.64 -4.67 -3.69
N ASP A 213 -17.01 -5.54 -4.62
CA ASP A 213 -16.88 -6.99 -4.43
C ASP A 213 -15.41 -7.44 -4.28
N LEU A 214 -14.46 -6.76 -4.93
CA LEU A 214 -13.02 -6.95 -4.70
C LEU A 214 -12.57 -6.44 -3.33
N VAL A 215 -12.96 -5.21 -2.95
CA VAL A 215 -12.59 -4.56 -1.68
C VAL A 215 -13.10 -5.32 -0.46
N TYR A 216 -14.32 -5.86 -0.56
CA TYR A 216 -14.92 -6.69 0.49
C TYR A 216 -14.54 -8.17 0.35
N GLU A 217 -13.59 -8.51 -0.52
CA GLU A 217 -13.05 -9.85 -0.74
C GLU A 217 -14.16 -10.89 -0.90
N ARG A 218 -15.22 -10.53 -1.65
CA ARG A 218 -16.37 -11.38 -1.93
C ARG A 218 -16.04 -12.46 -2.95
N TYR A 219 -14.93 -12.32 -3.68
CA TYR A 219 -14.30 -13.36 -4.49
C TYR A 219 -13.36 -14.23 -3.65
N ALA A 220 -13.28 -15.54 -3.91
CA ALA A 220 -12.23 -16.35 -3.29
C ALA A 220 -10.87 -15.92 -3.88
N PRO A 221 -9.73 -16.08 -3.17
CA PRO A 221 -8.46 -15.51 -3.59
C PRO A 221 -8.08 -15.82 -5.06
N LYS A 222 -8.16 -17.10 -5.47
CA LYS A 222 -7.88 -17.53 -6.85
C LYS A 222 -8.87 -16.96 -7.87
N GLU A 223 -10.13 -16.81 -7.50
CA GLU A 223 -11.16 -16.22 -8.37
C GLU A 223 -10.92 -14.72 -8.56
N GLY A 224 -10.55 -14.02 -7.47
CA GLY A 224 -10.19 -12.61 -7.49
C GLY A 224 -8.96 -12.34 -8.34
N GLU A 225 -7.92 -13.16 -8.23
CA GLU A 225 -6.72 -13.09 -9.08
C GLU A 225 -7.06 -13.31 -10.56
N ALA A 226 -7.85 -14.34 -10.89
CA ALA A 226 -8.27 -14.63 -12.25
C ALA A 226 -9.14 -13.50 -12.84
N LEU A 227 -10.05 -12.96 -12.04
CA LEU A 227 -10.86 -11.80 -12.41
C LEU A 227 -10.00 -10.57 -12.66
N LEU A 228 -9.09 -10.24 -11.74
CA LEU A 228 -8.26 -9.05 -11.85
C LEU A 228 -7.32 -9.13 -13.06
N ARG A 229 -6.81 -10.32 -13.38
CA ARG A 229 -6.10 -10.57 -14.64
C ARG A 229 -6.96 -10.24 -15.86
N LEU A 230 -8.16 -10.84 -15.93
CA LEU A 230 -9.12 -10.60 -17.01
C LEU A 230 -9.43 -9.10 -17.17
N LEU A 231 -9.64 -8.41 -16.05
CA LEU A 231 -9.93 -6.97 -16.03
C LEU A 231 -8.75 -6.17 -16.54
N ILE A 232 -7.53 -6.41 -16.05
CA ILE A 232 -6.33 -5.66 -16.44
C ILE A 232 -5.99 -5.85 -17.92
N GLU A 233 -6.05 -7.09 -18.42
CA GLU A 233 -5.72 -7.42 -19.82
C GLU A 233 -6.80 -6.91 -20.79
N GLY A 234 -8.05 -6.77 -20.34
CA GLY A 234 -9.19 -6.37 -21.16
C GLY A 234 -9.54 -4.87 -21.13
N LEU A 235 -8.71 -3.99 -20.55
CA LEU A 235 -9.06 -2.56 -20.42
C LEU A 235 -8.95 -1.79 -21.74
N ASP A 236 -10.09 -1.26 -22.20
CA ASP A 236 -10.13 -0.22 -23.22
C ASP A 236 -10.08 1.20 -22.62
N GLY A 237 -9.92 2.23 -23.48
CA GLY A 237 -9.84 3.61 -23.02
C GLY A 237 -11.11 4.10 -22.29
N ASN A 238 -12.30 3.73 -22.75
CA ASN A 238 -13.58 4.11 -22.12
C ASN A 238 -13.70 3.49 -20.73
N GLU A 239 -13.32 2.23 -20.59
CA GLU A 239 -13.35 1.54 -19.31
C GLU A 239 -12.35 2.12 -18.32
N ILE A 240 -11.18 2.58 -18.78
CA ILE A 240 -10.24 3.25 -17.88
C ILE A 240 -10.87 4.52 -17.32
N VAL A 241 -11.65 5.27 -18.10
CA VAL A 241 -12.39 6.43 -17.58
C VAL A 241 -13.44 5.99 -16.55
N ALA A 242 -14.26 4.99 -16.89
CA ALA A 242 -15.30 4.46 -16.01
C ALA A 242 -14.73 3.91 -14.69
N LEU A 243 -13.68 3.10 -14.76
CA LEU A 243 -12.90 2.59 -13.64
C LEU A 243 -12.35 3.74 -12.80
N THR A 244 -11.77 4.77 -13.42
CA THR A 244 -11.20 5.89 -12.68
C THR A 244 -12.27 6.64 -11.90
N ARG A 245 -13.43 6.92 -12.51
CA ARG A 245 -14.57 7.57 -11.82
C ARG A 245 -15.10 6.71 -10.68
N ALA A 246 -15.30 5.40 -10.91
CA ALA A 246 -15.70 4.47 -9.86
C ALA A 246 -14.73 4.52 -8.66
N ARG A 247 -13.42 4.54 -8.93
CA ARG A 247 -12.40 4.65 -7.88
C ARG A 247 -12.44 5.96 -7.10
N THR A 248 -12.85 7.08 -7.71
CA THR A 248 -12.98 8.36 -6.98
C THR A 248 -14.06 8.33 -5.88
N ARG A 249 -15.01 7.39 -5.96
CA ARG A 249 -16.08 7.23 -4.95
C ARG A 249 -15.59 6.54 -3.67
N LEU A 250 -14.45 5.86 -3.73
CA LEU A 250 -13.92 5.08 -2.61
C LEU A 250 -13.32 5.96 -1.50
N MET A 251 -13.01 7.22 -1.80
CA MET A 251 -12.42 8.17 -0.85
C MET A 251 -12.99 9.57 -1.06
N PRO A 252 -13.33 10.32 0.00
CA PRO A 252 -13.79 11.70 -0.15
C PRO A 252 -12.70 12.58 -0.75
N ARG A 253 -13.11 13.53 -1.60
CA ARG A 253 -12.21 14.54 -2.15
C ARG A 253 -11.91 15.61 -1.11
N ILE A 254 -10.64 15.96 -0.96
CA ILE A 254 -10.22 17.10 -0.15
C ILE A 254 -10.49 18.38 -0.95
N ASP A 255 -11.26 19.29 -0.37
CA ASP A 255 -11.35 20.67 -0.83
C ASP A 255 -10.28 21.52 -0.12
N TRP A 256 -9.57 22.32 -0.92
CA TRP A 256 -8.51 23.21 -0.48
C TRP A 256 -8.91 24.68 -0.53
N GLU A 257 -10.14 25.00 -0.96
CA GLU A 257 -10.64 26.38 -1.11
C GLU A 257 -9.70 27.23 -1.99
N ARG A 258 -9.20 26.60 -3.06
CA ARG A 258 -8.32 27.21 -4.07
C ARG A 258 -8.79 26.78 -5.45
N PRO A 259 -8.88 27.71 -6.42
CA PRO A 259 -9.32 27.38 -7.78
C PRO A 259 -8.29 26.50 -8.50
N ILE A 260 -7.00 26.71 -8.21
CA ILE A 260 -5.90 25.95 -8.79
C ILE A 260 -5.13 25.26 -7.66
N VAL A 261 -5.25 23.94 -7.65
CA VAL A 261 -4.47 23.01 -6.82
C VAL A 261 -3.66 22.13 -7.75
N VAL A 262 -2.34 22.20 -7.65
CA VAL A 262 -1.42 21.53 -8.57
C VAL A 262 -0.79 20.30 -7.92
N ASP A 263 -0.45 19.28 -8.71
CA ASP A 263 0.30 18.11 -8.26
C ASP A 263 1.26 17.65 -9.38
N LYS A 264 2.32 16.93 -9.00
CA LYS A 264 3.27 16.30 -9.91
C LYS A 264 3.36 14.81 -9.59
N HIS A 265 3.04 13.95 -10.55
CA HIS A 265 3.30 12.51 -10.41
C HIS A 265 4.49 12.06 -11.24
N SER A 266 5.06 10.90 -10.92
CA SER A 266 6.01 10.20 -11.77
C SER A 266 5.66 8.72 -11.77
N MET A 267 5.69 8.08 -12.93
CA MET A 267 5.58 6.61 -13.01
C MET A 267 6.75 5.90 -12.31
N GLY A 268 7.85 6.63 -12.06
CA GLY A 268 9.04 6.13 -11.40
C GLY A 268 9.87 5.22 -12.31
N GLY A 269 10.75 4.41 -11.71
CA GLY A 269 11.67 3.54 -12.43
C GLY A 269 13.07 4.14 -12.64
N VAL A 270 13.25 5.44 -12.41
CA VAL A 270 14.56 6.11 -12.49
C VAL A 270 15.07 6.45 -11.08
N PRO A 271 16.24 5.93 -10.66
CA PRO A 271 16.83 6.26 -9.37
C PRO A 271 17.30 7.72 -9.29
N GLY A 272 17.40 8.25 -8.06
CA GLY A 272 17.87 9.61 -7.80
C GLY A 272 16.91 10.75 -8.22
N SER A 273 15.88 10.45 -9.02
CA SER A 273 14.89 11.43 -9.48
C SER A 273 13.94 11.91 -8.36
N ARG A 274 14.45 12.77 -7.47
CA ARG A 274 13.70 13.43 -6.38
C ARG A 274 13.34 14.88 -6.67
N ILE A 275 13.12 15.18 -7.95
CA ILE A 275 12.66 16.50 -8.40
C ILE A 275 11.43 17.01 -7.65
N THR A 276 10.56 16.13 -7.13
CA THR A 276 9.38 16.53 -6.36
C THR A 276 9.74 17.40 -5.14
N LEU A 277 10.87 17.12 -4.47
CA LEU A 277 11.33 17.92 -3.32
C LEU A 277 11.86 19.30 -3.74
N ILE A 278 12.08 19.55 -5.04
CA ILE A 278 12.50 20.85 -5.59
C ILE A 278 11.30 21.57 -6.22
N VAL A 279 10.46 20.83 -6.96
CA VAL A 279 9.27 21.35 -7.64
C VAL A 279 8.25 21.89 -6.64
N VAL A 280 7.96 21.16 -5.55
CA VAL A 280 6.96 21.61 -4.56
C VAL A 280 7.37 22.96 -3.94
N PRO A 281 8.61 23.15 -3.45
CA PRO A 281 9.05 24.46 -2.97
C PRO A 281 9.05 25.57 -4.03
N LEU A 282 9.41 25.28 -5.28
CA LEU A 282 9.34 26.28 -6.36
C LEU A 282 7.90 26.77 -6.59
N VAL A 283 6.95 25.83 -6.64
CA VAL A 283 5.52 26.10 -6.82
C VAL A 283 4.95 26.87 -5.63
N VAL A 284 5.33 26.49 -4.42
CA VAL A 284 4.93 27.18 -3.18
C VAL A 284 5.56 28.56 -3.06
N ALA A 285 6.82 28.72 -3.47
CA ALA A 285 7.50 30.02 -3.48
C ALA A 285 6.87 30.99 -4.49
N TYR A 286 6.35 30.47 -5.60
CA TYR A 286 5.57 31.24 -6.57
C TYR A 286 4.20 31.66 -6.03
N GLY A 287 3.53 30.77 -5.28
CA GLY A 287 2.24 31.05 -4.63
C GLY A 287 1.09 30.10 -4.97
N LEU A 288 1.34 29.02 -5.71
CA LEU A 288 0.33 28.00 -6.00
C LEU A 288 0.25 26.94 -4.89
N CYS A 289 -0.94 26.38 -4.69
CA CYS A 289 -1.20 25.34 -3.70
C CYS A 289 -0.77 23.95 -4.20
N MET A 290 0.14 23.27 -3.50
CA MET A 290 0.64 21.95 -3.88
C MET A 290 0.65 20.94 -2.71
N PRO A 291 -0.50 20.32 -2.39
CA PRO A 291 -0.65 19.35 -1.30
C PRO A 291 -0.18 17.94 -1.72
N LYS A 292 1.13 17.76 -1.88
CA LYS A 292 1.70 16.56 -2.52
C LYS A 292 1.58 15.31 -1.64
N THR A 293 0.89 14.30 -2.15
CA THR A 293 0.87 12.93 -1.59
C THR A 293 1.72 11.96 -2.42
N SER A 294 2.61 11.21 -1.76
CA SER A 294 3.59 10.32 -2.41
C SER A 294 3.61 8.94 -1.76
N SER A 295 3.85 7.88 -2.55
CA SER A 295 4.17 6.56 -1.99
C SER A 295 5.62 6.50 -1.51
N ARG A 296 5.90 5.56 -0.61
CA ARG A 296 7.26 5.09 -0.32
C ARG A 296 7.78 4.20 -1.44
N ALA A 297 9.09 3.95 -1.44
CA ALA A 297 9.70 2.97 -2.32
C ALA A 297 9.02 1.60 -2.20
N ILE A 298 8.87 0.92 -3.34
CA ILE A 298 8.51 -0.50 -3.39
C ILE A 298 9.71 -1.28 -3.93
N THR A 299 10.20 -0.88 -5.10
CA THR A 299 11.33 -1.51 -5.81
C THR A 299 12.46 -0.54 -6.11
N SER A 300 12.46 0.66 -5.54
CA SER A 300 13.54 1.64 -5.67
C SER A 300 14.34 1.72 -4.37
N ALA A 301 15.55 2.30 -4.42
CA ALA A 301 16.36 2.51 -3.22
C ALA A 301 15.77 3.56 -2.26
N ALA A 302 15.01 4.51 -2.80
CA ALA A 302 14.21 5.47 -2.06
C ALA A 302 12.97 5.87 -2.87
N GLY A 303 11.93 6.32 -2.19
CA GLY A 303 10.75 6.97 -2.76
C GLY A 303 10.73 8.44 -2.39
N THR A 304 9.80 9.21 -2.96
CA THR A 304 9.66 10.64 -2.60
C THR A 304 9.33 10.82 -1.11
N ALA A 305 8.49 9.95 -0.54
CA ALA A 305 8.19 10.01 0.89
C ALA A 305 9.42 9.64 1.74
N ASP A 306 10.24 8.67 1.32
CA ASP A 306 11.45 8.29 2.06
C ASP A 306 12.49 9.43 2.03
N ALA A 307 12.69 10.07 0.88
CA ALA A 307 13.58 11.24 0.77
C ALA A 307 13.08 12.44 1.58
N MET A 308 11.77 12.69 1.64
CA MET A 308 11.22 13.76 2.49
C MET A 308 11.33 13.40 3.98
N GLU A 309 11.29 12.11 4.33
CA GLU A 309 11.41 11.65 5.71
C GLU A 309 12.79 11.92 6.32
N ALA A 310 13.81 12.06 5.46
CA ALA A 310 15.13 12.52 5.84
C ALA A 310 15.15 14.00 6.30
N ALA A 311 14.06 14.76 6.09
CA ALA A 311 13.96 16.18 6.49
C ALA A 311 12.79 16.46 7.47
N ALA A 312 11.66 15.76 7.35
CA ALA A 312 10.47 16.02 8.15
C ALA A 312 9.65 14.75 8.43
N ARG A 313 8.60 14.84 9.26
CA ARG A 313 7.57 13.80 9.30
C ARG A 313 6.85 13.72 7.96
N VAL A 314 6.53 12.51 7.54
CA VAL A 314 5.74 12.23 6.32
C VAL A 314 4.45 11.48 6.61
N VAL A 315 4.30 10.92 7.81
CA VAL A 315 3.06 10.31 8.28
C VAL A 315 2.26 11.39 9.01
N LEU A 316 1.26 11.93 8.32
CA LEU A 316 0.33 12.94 8.82
C LEU A 316 -1.10 12.41 8.65
N ASP A 317 -2.00 12.77 9.55
CA ASP A 317 -3.43 12.62 9.32
C ASP A 317 -4.01 13.77 8.47
N ALA A 318 -5.29 13.68 8.12
CA ALA A 318 -5.93 14.66 7.24
C ALA A 318 -6.04 16.06 7.85
N SER A 319 -6.08 16.18 9.18
CA SER A 319 -6.11 17.47 9.88
C SER A 319 -4.72 18.11 9.93
N GLU A 320 -3.70 17.31 10.25
CA GLU A 320 -2.30 17.73 10.23
C GLU A 320 -1.88 18.16 8.81
N MET A 321 -2.27 17.40 7.78
CA MET A 321 -1.99 17.76 6.38
C MET A 321 -2.64 19.08 6.00
N ARG A 322 -3.89 19.33 6.43
CA ARG A 322 -4.57 20.62 6.17
C ARG A 322 -3.88 21.78 6.84
N ALA A 323 -3.49 21.62 8.10
CA ALA A 323 -2.73 22.62 8.84
C ALA A 323 -1.40 22.94 8.15
N ALA A 324 -0.66 21.90 7.72
CA ALA A 324 0.61 22.07 7.04
C ALA A 324 0.47 22.85 5.71
N VAL A 325 -0.53 22.52 4.90
CA VAL A 325 -0.81 23.22 3.63
C VAL A 325 -1.31 24.64 3.87
N ALA A 326 -2.14 24.87 4.88
CA ALA A 326 -2.60 26.21 5.24
C ALA A 326 -1.44 27.12 5.68
N GLN A 327 -0.46 26.57 6.41
CA GLN A 327 0.70 27.30 6.89
C GLN A 327 1.76 27.53 5.79
N ALA A 328 2.07 26.50 5.00
CA ALA A 328 3.21 26.53 4.09
C ALA A 328 2.83 26.75 2.62
N GLY A 329 1.56 26.57 2.23
CA GLY A 329 1.09 26.57 0.83
C GLY A 329 1.25 25.21 0.12
N GLY A 330 1.87 24.24 0.77
CA GLY A 330 2.06 22.89 0.21
C GLY A 330 2.63 21.94 1.24
N CYS A 331 2.70 20.67 0.87
CA CYS A 331 3.29 19.61 1.69
C CYS A 331 3.84 18.52 0.78
N ILE A 332 4.67 17.61 1.33
CA ILE A 332 5.12 16.35 0.75
C ILE A 332 4.91 15.28 1.81
N VAL A 333 3.79 14.57 1.75
CA VAL A 333 3.39 13.57 2.74
C VAL A 333 3.28 12.19 2.12
N TRP A 334 3.40 11.15 2.95
CA TRP A 334 3.14 9.79 2.54
C TRP A 334 1.64 9.57 2.33
N ASN A 335 1.27 9.01 1.18
CA ASN A 335 -0.12 8.77 0.80
C ASN A 335 -0.88 7.89 1.81
N GLY A 336 -0.17 6.96 2.47
CA GLY A 336 -0.55 6.30 3.72
C GLY A 336 -2.05 6.04 3.88
N ARG A 337 -2.65 6.52 4.97
CA ARG A 337 -4.12 6.45 5.19
C ARG A 337 -4.90 7.66 4.65
N LEU A 338 -4.24 8.59 3.97
CA LEU A 338 -4.83 9.87 3.54
C LEU A 338 -5.71 9.72 2.30
N ASN A 339 -5.17 9.07 1.27
CA ASN A 339 -5.85 8.86 -0.01
C ASN A 339 -5.53 7.50 -0.63
N HIS A 340 -4.94 6.58 0.13
CA HIS A 340 -4.79 5.18 -0.28
C HIS A 340 -6.07 4.43 0.05
N SER A 341 -6.64 3.76 -0.94
CA SER A 341 -7.90 3.04 -0.80
C SER A 341 -7.65 1.57 -0.49
N ARG A 342 -8.57 0.89 0.22
CA ARG A 342 -8.47 -0.57 0.45
C ARG A 342 -8.36 -1.34 -0.88
N VAL A 343 -8.91 -0.81 -1.97
CA VAL A 343 -8.79 -1.44 -3.28
C VAL A 343 -7.34 -1.49 -3.75
N ASP A 344 -6.51 -0.49 -3.44
CA ASP A 344 -5.09 -0.53 -3.77
C ASP A 344 -4.37 -1.65 -3.01
N ASP A 345 -4.69 -1.88 -1.73
CA ASP A 345 -4.07 -2.96 -0.94
C ASP A 345 -4.44 -4.34 -1.50
N VAL A 346 -5.74 -4.58 -1.71
CA VAL A 346 -6.26 -5.85 -2.24
C VAL A 346 -5.71 -6.13 -3.64
N THR A 347 -5.83 -5.15 -4.55
CA THR A 347 -5.44 -5.36 -5.95
C THR A 347 -3.93 -5.49 -6.09
N ASN A 348 -3.12 -4.71 -5.35
CA ASN A 348 -1.67 -4.85 -5.42
C ASN A 348 -1.18 -6.20 -4.86
N ALA A 349 -1.80 -6.71 -3.80
CA ALA A 349 -1.46 -8.02 -3.25
C ALA A 349 -1.70 -9.14 -4.28
N MET A 350 -2.82 -9.08 -5.02
CA MET A 350 -3.17 -10.05 -6.07
C MET A 350 -2.31 -9.91 -7.34
N VAL A 351 -1.95 -8.68 -7.74
CA VAL A 351 -1.26 -8.42 -9.02
C VAL A 351 0.24 -8.65 -8.95
N ARG A 352 0.88 -8.36 -7.81
CA ARG A 352 2.35 -8.44 -7.67
C ARG A 352 2.92 -9.82 -8.06
N PRO A 353 2.33 -10.96 -7.66
CA PRO A 353 2.82 -12.28 -8.08
C PRO A 353 2.66 -12.56 -9.57
N LEU A 354 1.70 -11.91 -10.24
CA LEU A 354 1.25 -12.26 -11.59
C LEU A 354 2.08 -11.62 -12.72
N ARG A 355 2.96 -10.66 -12.40
CA ARG A 355 3.83 -9.93 -13.35
C ARG A 355 3.08 -9.34 -14.56
N LEU A 356 1.84 -8.87 -14.35
CA LEU A 356 1.00 -8.26 -15.39
C LEU A 356 1.52 -6.89 -15.82
N ASP A 357 1.28 -6.53 -17.10
CA ASP A 357 1.37 -5.13 -17.51
C ASP A 357 0.21 -4.34 -16.91
N THR A 358 0.54 -3.49 -15.95
CA THR A 358 -0.40 -2.71 -15.15
C THR A 358 -0.40 -1.24 -15.52
N ARG A 359 0.26 -0.83 -16.63
CA ARG A 359 0.44 0.59 -16.95
C ARG A 359 -0.89 1.32 -17.15
N ARG A 360 -1.82 0.73 -17.91
CA ARG A 360 -3.17 1.27 -18.14
C ARG A 360 -3.99 1.31 -16.84
N TRP A 361 -3.97 0.23 -16.06
CA TRP A 361 -4.58 0.16 -14.72
C TRP A 361 -4.04 1.23 -13.77
N SER A 362 -2.73 1.50 -13.86
CA SER A 362 -2.05 2.50 -13.04
C SER A 362 -2.51 3.91 -13.34
N VAL A 363 -2.94 4.24 -14.57
CA VAL A 363 -3.54 5.55 -14.89
C VAL A 363 -4.75 5.81 -14.00
N ALA A 364 -5.64 4.82 -13.89
CA ALA A 364 -6.83 4.92 -13.06
C ALA A 364 -6.49 5.03 -11.56
N SER A 365 -5.55 4.22 -11.08
CA SER A 365 -5.08 4.33 -9.68
C SER A 365 -4.46 5.72 -9.41
N ILE A 366 -3.58 6.21 -10.28
CA ILE A 366 -2.87 7.48 -10.08
C ILE A 366 -3.85 8.66 -10.08
N LEU A 367 -4.69 8.78 -11.10
CA LEU A 367 -5.56 9.94 -11.26
C LEU A 367 -6.68 9.97 -10.22
N SER A 368 -7.28 8.83 -9.85
CA SER A 368 -8.26 8.80 -8.76
C SER A 368 -7.68 9.31 -7.44
N LYS A 369 -6.45 8.91 -7.09
CA LYS A 369 -5.76 9.42 -5.88
C LYS A 369 -5.43 10.91 -5.94
N LYS A 370 -5.06 11.42 -7.12
CA LYS A 370 -4.78 12.85 -7.32
C LYS A 370 -6.05 13.68 -7.23
N PHE A 371 -7.13 13.19 -7.84
CA PHE A 371 -8.45 13.79 -7.75
C PHE A 371 -8.93 13.87 -6.30
N CYS A 372 -8.88 12.76 -5.55
CA CYS A 372 -9.30 12.72 -4.14
C CYS A 372 -8.38 13.56 -3.24
N ALA A 373 -7.10 13.74 -3.58
CA ALA A 373 -6.21 14.68 -2.90
C ALA A 373 -6.54 16.16 -3.21
N GLY A 374 -7.57 16.44 -4.01
CA GLY A 374 -8.02 17.79 -4.33
C GLY A 374 -7.32 18.43 -5.53
N ALA A 375 -6.43 17.71 -6.23
CA ALA A 375 -5.74 18.26 -7.38
C ALA A 375 -6.73 18.62 -8.50
N THR A 376 -6.45 19.75 -9.16
CA THR A 376 -7.17 20.26 -10.33
C THR A 376 -6.29 20.19 -11.57
N HIS A 377 -4.98 20.37 -11.38
CA HIS A 377 -3.97 20.32 -12.43
C HIS A 377 -2.87 19.34 -12.05
N VAL A 378 -2.49 18.42 -12.94
CA VAL A 378 -1.50 17.39 -12.64
C VAL A 378 -0.52 17.23 -13.79
N VAL A 379 0.77 17.34 -13.49
CA VAL A 379 1.83 17.01 -14.44
C VAL A 379 2.35 15.61 -14.13
N VAL A 380 2.51 14.76 -15.14
CA VAL A 380 2.94 13.37 -14.97
C VAL A 380 4.26 13.15 -15.71
N ASP A 381 5.30 12.79 -14.97
CA ASP A 381 6.60 12.37 -15.49
C ASP A 381 6.51 10.90 -15.94
N LEU A 382 6.77 10.65 -17.23
CA LEU A 382 6.77 9.33 -17.86
C LEU A 382 8.19 8.99 -18.33
N PRO A 383 9.09 8.53 -17.43
CA PRO A 383 10.41 8.09 -17.84
C PRO A 383 10.32 6.86 -18.74
N TRP A 384 11.03 6.88 -19.86
CA TRP A 384 11.21 5.74 -20.74
C TRP A 384 12.69 5.33 -20.80
N GLY A 385 12.94 4.05 -21.03
CA GLY A 385 14.28 3.50 -21.15
C GLY A 385 14.35 2.03 -20.74
N PRO A 386 15.50 1.39 -20.94
CA PRO A 386 15.66 -0.06 -20.74
C PRO A 386 15.26 -0.55 -19.34
N GLN A 387 15.53 0.27 -18.32
CA GLN A 387 15.25 -0.04 -16.91
C GLN A 387 14.04 0.72 -16.35
N ALA A 388 13.38 1.55 -17.17
CA ALA A 388 12.16 2.25 -16.77
C ALA A 388 10.93 1.33 -16.93
N LYS A 389 9.81 1.72 -16.34
CA LYS A 389 8.54 0.97 -16.51
C LYS A 389 8.00 1.03 -17.94
N ILE A 390 8.45 2.02 -18.71
CA ILE A 390 8.03 2.27 -20.08
C ILE A 390 9.28 2.04 -20.94
N ALA A 391 9.17 1.15 -21.92
CA ALA A 391 10.35 0.69 -22.67
C ALA A 391 10.91 1.78 -23.59
N ASP A 392 10.03 2.48 -24.30
CA ASP A 392 10.39 3.45 -25.33
C ASP A 392 9.50 4.70 -25.28
N GLU A 393 9.93 5.72 -26.02
CA GLU A 393 9.27 7.01 -26.07
C GLU A 393 7.87 6.95 -26.69
N THR A 394 7.62 6.08 -27.67
CA THR A 394 6.32 5.93 -28.33
C THR A 394 5.28 5.45 -27.32
N GLN A 395 5.59 4.40 -26.56
CA GLN A 395 4.73 3.90 -25.48
C GLN A 395 4.48 4.98 -24.41
N ALA A 396 5.49 5.80 -24.09
CA ALA A 396 5.34 6.90 -23.14
C ALA A 396 4.35 7.96 -23.65
N ARG A 397 4.40 8.30 -24.94
CA ARG A 397 3.48 9.26 -25.57
C ARG A 397 2.05 8.73 -25.63
N GLU A 398 1.86 7.46 -25.98
CA GLU A 398 0.54 6.80 -25.97
C GLU A 398 -0.08 6.77 -24.57
N LEU A 399 0.70 6.39 -23.56
CA LEU A 399 0.26 6.42 -22.16
C LEU A 399 -0.04 7.86 -21.71
N GLY A 400 0.73 8.84 -22.20
CA GLY A 400 0.50 10.25 -21.93
C GLY A 400 -0.82 10.77 -22.48
N ALA A 401 -1.20 10.37 -23.71
CA ALA A 401 -2.50 10.69 -24.28
C ALA A 401 -3.65 10.08 -23.47
N LEU A 402 -3.47 8.87 -22.95
CA LEU A 402 -4.43 8.23 -22.05
C LEU A 402 -4.58 9.00 -20.73
N PHE A 403 -3.48 9.45 -20.10
CA PHE A 403 -3.53 10.30 -18.90
C PHE A 403 -4.33 11.58 -19.15
N ALA A 404 -4.07 12.28 -20.26
CA ALA A 404 -4.78 13.51 -20.62
C ALA A 404 -6.28 13.26 -20.80
N ARG A 405 -6.65 12.20 -21.54
CA ARG A 405 -8.04 11.81 -21.78
C ARG A 405 -8.79 11.49 -20.48
N VAL A 406 -8.19 10.69 -19.60
CA VAL A 406 -8.81 10.33 -18.31
C VAL A 406 -8.89 11.54 -17.39
N GLY A 407 -7.86 12.39 -17.36
CA GLY A 407 -7.86 13.64 -16.63
C GLY A 407 -9.02 14.55 -17.04
N ALA A 408 -9.19 14.79 -18.34
CA ALA A 408 -10.29 15.59 -18.87
C ALA A 408 -11.66 15.02 -18.47
N ALA A 409 -11.80 13.69 -18.49
CA ALA A 409 -13.05 13.03 -18.09
C ALA A 409 -13.36 13.14 -16.58
N LEU A 410 -12.37 13.46 -15.73
CA LEU A 410 -12.54 13.80 -14.31
C LEU A 410 -12.69 15.31 -14.07
N GLY A 411 -12.62 16.15 -15.10
CA GLY A 411 -12.58 17.60 -14.95
C GLY A 411 -11.22 18.12 -14.43
N MET A 412 -10.13 17.41 -14.70
CA MET A 412 -8.77 17.80 -14.34
C MET A 412 -7.96 18.20 -15.57
N THR A 413 -7.10 19.21 -15.43
CA THR A 413 -6.07 19.53 -16.42
C THR A 413 -4.88 18.59 -16.19
N VAL A 414 -4.66 17.63 -17.09
CA VAL A 414 -3.57 16.66 -16.96
C VAL A 414 -2.63 16.75 -18.14
N GLN A 415 -1.33 16.89 -17.85
CA GLN A 415 -0.28 16.84 -18.86
C GLN A 415 0.75 15.80 -18.49
N ALA A 416 0.97 14.83 -19.38
CA ALA A 416 1.96 13.80 -19.19
C ALA A 416 3.13 14.01 -20.16
N ILE A 417 4.36 13.98 -19.64
CA ILE A 417 5.58 14.32 -20.36
C ILE A 417 6.46 13.07 -20.42
N ALA A 418 6.74 12.59 -21.63
CA ALA A 418 7.75 11.57 -21.86
C ALA A 418 9.14 12.14 -21.58
N THR A 419 9.92 11.49 -20.73
CA THR A 419 11.29 11.94 -20.38
C THR A 419 12.29 10.81 -20.50
N ASP A 420 13.54 11.15 -20.81
CA ASP A 420 14.64 10.19 -20.79
C ASP A 420 14.84 9.63 -19.38
N GLY A 421 14.82 8.30 -19.27
CA GLY A 421 15.07 7.53 -18.05
C GLY A 421 16.17 6.48 -18.22
N ARG A 422 17.05 6.64 -19.21
CA ARG A 422 18.14 5.69 -19.50
C ARG A 422 19.27 5.70 -18.47
N ALA A 423 19.41 6.77 -17.70
CA ALA A 423 20.40 6.92 -16.64
C ALA A 423 19.76 7.41 -15.33
N PRO A 424 20.41 7.18 -14.17
CA PRO A 424 20.06 7.84 -12.92
C PRO A 424 20.01 9.37 -13.07
N ILE A 425 19.21 10.03 -12.24
CA ILE A 425 19.16 11.50 -12.16
C ILE A 425 19.78 11.94 -10.85
N GLY A 426 20.72 12.89 -10.89
CA GLY A 426 21.50 13.28 -9.72
C GLY A 426 22.68 12.34 -9.44
N ARG A 427 23.31 12.50 -8.28
CA ARG A 427 24.48 11.70 -7.86
C ARG A 427 24.15 10.74 -6.73
N GLY A 428 23.29 11.16 -5.82
CA GLY A 428 22.86 10.39 -4.66
C GLY A 428 21.68 9.47 -4.94
N ILE A 429 21.79 8.21 -4.51
CA ILE A 429 20.73 7.20 -4.54
C ILE A 429 20.54 6.69 -3.11
N GLY A 430 19.37 6.94 -2.52
CA GLY A 430 19.08 6.66 -1.10
C GLY A 430 18.62 7.92 -0.35
N PRO A 431 17.89 7.79 0.79
CA PRO A 431 17.15 8.92 1.36
C PRO A 431 17.99 10.16 1.70
N ALA A 432 19.07 10.01 2.48
CA ALA A 432 19.93 11.14 2.85
C ALA A 432 20.74 11.68 1.66
N LEU A 433 21.21 10.80 0.77
CA LEU A 433 22.00 11.22 -0.41
C LEU A 433 21.16 12.01 -1.41
N GLU A 434 19.92 11.57 -1.64
CA GLU A 434 18.97 12.28 -2.49
C GLU A 434 18.52 13.60 -1.86
N LEU A 435 18.30 13.66 -0.54
CA LEU A 435 18.03 14.90 0.16
C LEU A 435 19.21 15.89 0.02
N ARG A 436 20.45 15.43 0.19
CA ARG A 436 21.65 16.26 0.01
C ARG A 436 21.69 16.90 -1.39
N ASP A 437 21.44 16.11 -2.43
CA ASP A 437 21.43 16.63 -3.81
C ASP A 437 20.29 17.63 -4.05
N VAL A 438 19.11 17.37 -3.47
CA VAL A 438 17.98 18.31 -3.46
C VAL A 438 18.34 19.62 -2.78
N LEU A 439 18.97 19.58 -1.60
CA LEU A 439 19.36 20.77 -0.85
C LEU A 439 20.40 21.58 -1.63
N ARG A 440 21.39 20.94 -2.26
CA ARG A 440 22.35 21.61 -3.15
C ARG A 440 21.66 22.33 -4.31
N VAL A 441 20.63 21.73 -4.92
CA VAL A 441 19.85 22.41 -5.96
C VAL A 441 19.11 23.62 -5.37
N LEU A 442 18.41 23.46 -4.24
CA LEU A 442 17.65 24.52 -3.59
C LEU A 442 18.53 25.68 -3.10
N ASP A 443 19.76 25.39 -2.69
CA ASP A 443 20.77 26.36 -2.26
C ASP A 443 21.49 27.02 -3.46
N ASN A 444 21.14 26.63 -4.68
CA ASN A 444 21.81 27.04 -5.91
C ASN A 444 23.33 26.78 -5.88
N ASP A 445 23.75 25.70 -5.23
CA ASP A 445 25.15 25.29 -5.10
C ASP A 445 25.76 24.97 -6.49
N ALA A 446 27.00 25.38 -6.73
CA ALA A 446 27.74 25.07 -7.94
C ALA A 446 27.99 23.57 -8.14
N ALA A 447 28.04 22.80 -7.05
CA ALA A 447 28.19 21.35 -7.05
C ALA A 447 26.85 20.59 -7.22
N ALA A 448 25.72 21.31 -7.34
CA ALA A 448 24.41 20.67 -7.51
C ALA A 448 24.36 19.88 -8.83
N PRO A 449 23.72 18.68 -8.86
CA PRO A 449 23.57 17.94 -10.10
C PRO A 449 22.72 18.71 -11.14
N ALA A 450 23.32 18.98 -12.30
CA ALA A 450 22.74 19.83 -13.33
C ALA A 450 21.49 19.21 -13.97
N ASP A 451 21.47 17.90 -14.15
CA ASP A 451 20.36 17.11 -14.67
C ASP A 451 19.14 17.13 -13.73
N LEU A 452 19.35 16.96 -12.42
CA LEU A 452 18.32 17.07 -11.39
C LEU A 452 17.70 18.48 -11.38
N ARG A 453 18.55 19.51 -11.41
CA ARG A 453 18.12 20.92 -11.50
C ARG A 453 17.32 21.18 -12.78
N ALA A 454 17.85 20.79 -13.93
CA ALA A 454 17.21 21.02 -15.23
C ALA A 454 15.85 20.35 -15.33
N LYS A 455 15.73 19.09 -14.89
CA LYS A 455 14.47 18.37 -14.88
C LYS A 455 13.48 18.99 -13.89
N ALA A 456 13.91 19.39 -12.69
CA ALA A 456 13.03 20.06 -11.73
C ALA A 456 12.47 21.38 -12.28
N LEU A 457 13.32 22.22 -12.89
CA LEU A 457 12.91 23.48 -13.51
C LEU A 457 11.94 23.26 -14.69
N MET A 458 12.15 22.22 -15.50
CA MET A 458 11.24 21.87 -16.59
C MET A 458 9.81 21.57 -16.07
N PHE A 459 9.69 20.73 -15.03
CA PHE A 459 8.38 20.42 -14.45
C PHE A 459 7.77 21.59 -13.69
N ALA A 460 8.58 22.37 -12.97
CA ALA A 460 8.11 23.57 -12.29
C ALA A 460 7.57 24.59 -13.29
N ALA A 461 8.29 24.86 -14.38
CA ALA A 461 7.85 25.78 -15.44
C ALA A 461 6.50 25.38 -16.03
N GLN A 462 6.30 24.08 -16.29
CA GLN A 462 5.02 23.59 -16.79
C GLN A 462 3.88 23.82 -15.80
N ILE A 463 4.11 23.56 -14.51
CA ILE A 463 3.11 23.78 -13.46
C ILE A 463 2.79 25.27 -13.31
N LEU A 464 3.81 26.11 -13.23
CA LEU A 464 3.66 27.55 -13.06
C LEU A 464 2.91 28.18 -14.25
N SER A 465 3.11 27.67 -15.47
CA SER A 465 2.41 28.16 -16.67
C SER A 465 0.89 28.04 -16.61
N TRP A 466 0.34 27.23 -15.70
CA TRP A 466 -1.11 27.14 -15.47
C TRP A 466 -1.68 28.30 -14.67
N ASP A 467 -0.84 29.16 -14.07
CA ASP A 467 -1.31 30.42 -13.54
C ASP A 467 -1.91 31.26 -14.71
N PRO A 468 -3.18 31.67 -14.63
CA PRO A 468 -3.81 32.48 -15.67
C PRO A 468 -3.03 33.77 -16.00
N ALA A 469 -2.28 34.33 -15.04
CA ALA A 469 -1.44 35.51 -15.24
C ALA A 469 -0.24 35.26 -16.16
N LEU A 470 0.14 34.00 -16.38
CA LEU A 470 1.19 33.62 -17.33
C LEU A 470 0.65 33.17 -18.69
N GLY A 471 -0.67 32.98 -18.83
CA GLY A 471 -1.31 32.65 -20.11
C GLY A 471 -0.75 31.40 -20.80
N GLY A 472 -0.23 30.43 -20.05
CA GLY A 472 0.40 29.23 -20.62
C GLY A 472 1.85 29.40 -21.09
N ASP A 473 2.49 30.55 -20.86
CA ASP A 473 3.88 30.79 -21.28
C ASP A 473 4.90 30.04 -20.40
N VAL A 474 5.30 28.85 -20.85
CA VAL A 474 6.29 28.00 -20.19
C VAL A 474 7.67 28.62 -20.14
N VAL A 475 8.05 29.45 -21.12
CA VAL A 475 9.38 30.08 -21.17
C VAL A 475 9.48 31.16 -20.07
N LYS A 476 8.46 32.01 -19.97
CA LYS A 476 8.35 33.00 -18.89
C LYS A 476 8.27 32.31 -17.53
N ALA A 477 7.46 31.25 -17.42
CA ALA A 477 7.35 30.46 -16.20
C ALA A 477 8.69 29.84 -15.77
N ARG A 478 9.50 29.37 -16.73
CA ARG A 478 10.85 28.87 -16.47
C ARG A 478 11.77 29.94 -15.92
N GLY A 479 11.80 31.13 -16.52
CA GLY A 479 12.62 32.24 -16.03
C GLY A 479 12.24 32.66 -14.60
N ILE A 480 10.95 32.60 -14.25
CA ILE A 480 10.48 32.82 -12.87
C ILE A 480 11.00 31.72 -11.94
N ALA A 481 10.86 30.44 -12.31
CA ALA A 481 11.35 29.32 -11.50
C ALA A 481 12.87 29.40 -11.26
N GLU A 482 13.64 29.74 -12.29
CA GLU A 482 15.09 29.96 -12.18
C GLU A 482 15.42 31.11 -11.22
N LYS A 483 14.69 32.22 -11.28
CA LYS A 483 14.85 33.33 -10.34
C LYS A 483 14.47 32.96 -8.90
N LEU A 484 13.37 32.24 -8.70
CA LEU A 484 12.95 31.76 -7.36
C LEU A 484 14.02 30.85 -6.73
N LEU A 485 14.71 30.06 -7.55
CA LEU A 485 15.83 29.23 -7.11
C LEU A 485 17.06 30.09 -6.75
N ALA A 486 17.46 30.99 -7.66
CA ALA A 486 18.63 31.85 -7.48
C ALA A 486 18.50 32.80 -6.27
N ASP A 487 17.30 33.33 -6.01
CA ASP A 487 17.01 34.25 -4.90
C ASP A 487 16.81 33.52 -3.54
N GLY A 488 16.97 32.19 -3.52
CA GLY A 488 16.77 31.34 -2.34
C GLY A 488 15.32 31.26 -1.84
N LEU A 489 14.35 31.73 -2.64
CA LEU A 489 12.93 31.71 -2.30
C LEU A 489 12.39 30.29 -2.25
N ALA A 490 12.84 29.42 -3.17
CA ALA A 490 12.52 28.00 -3.16
C ALA A 490 13.05 27.32 -1.90
N ARG A 491 14.30 27.61 -1.48
CA ARG A 491 14.85 27.07 -0.22
C ARG A 491 14.03 27.51 0.99
N ARG A 492 13.68 28.79 1.09
CA ARG A 492 12.82 29.30 2.18
C ARG A 492 11.45 28.60 2.19
N ALA A 493 10.85 28.36 1.03
CA ALA A 493 9.60 27.60 0.94
C ALA A 493 9.78 26.14 1.40
N PHE A 494 10.88 25.47 1.04
CA PHE A 494 11.19 24.12 1.52
C PHE A 494 11.28 24.06 3.04
N GLU A 495 12.00 25.01 3.66
CA GLU A 495 12.11 25.09 5.12
C GLU A 495 10.74 25.29 5.79
N ARG A 496 9.88 26.17 5.25
CA ARG A 496 8.50 26.33 5.76
C ARG A 496 7.69 25.04 5.70
N ILE A 497 7.83 24.27 4.61
CA ILE A 497 7.15 22.97 4.45
C ILE A 497 7.68 21.97 5.49
N VAL A 498 9.00 21.92 5.68
CA VAL A 498 9.65 21.07 6.69
C VAL A 498 9.14 21.40 8.09
N ASP A 499 9.08 22.68 8.45
CA ASP A 499 8.58 23.14 9.75
C ASP A 499 7.10 22.78 9.95
N ALA A 500 6.25 23.09 8.97
CA ALA A 500 4.81 22.85 9.03
C ALA A 500 4.44 21.36 9.10
N GLN A 501 5.29 20.48 8.57
CA GLN A 501 5.11 19.02 8.67
C GLN A 501 5.67 18.40 9.95
N GLY A 502 6.43 19.15 10.74
CA GLY A 502 7.20 18.62 11.86
C GLY A 502 8.63 18.27 11.42
N ARG A 503 9.51 19.25 11.61
CA ARG A 503 10.93 19.19 11.29
C ARG A 503 11.62 17.99 11.96
N LYS A 504 12.57 17.39 11.23
CA LYS A 504 13.58 16.49 11.76
C LYS A 504 14.96 17.07 11.50
N PRO A 505 16.00 16.68 12.26
CA PRO A 505 17.38 16.87 11.83
C PRO A 505 17.56 16.24 10.45
N TYR A 506 18.23 16.95 9.54
CA TYR A 506 18.50 16.42 8.21
C TYR A 506 19.36 15.17 8.31
N ALA A 507 18.89 14.06 7.74
CA ALA A 507 19.69 12.86 7.66
C ALA A 507 20.91 13.12 6.78
N THR A 508 22.05 12.60 7.20
CA THR A 508 23.32 12.68 6.46
C THR A 508 23.71 11.30 5.94
N PRO A 509 24.42 11.21 4.80
CA PRO A 509 24.99 9.95 4.37
C PRO A 509 25.87 9.33 5.46
N SER A 510 25.89 7.99 5.53
CA SER A 510 26.73 7.27 6.50
C SER A 510 28.20 7.64 6.32
N THR A 511 28.92 7.79 7.44
CA THR A 511 30.38 7.97 7.43
C THR A 511 31.13 6.68 7.14
N ALA A 512 30.47 5.52 7.30
CA ALA A 512 30.99 4.23 6.88
C ALA A 512 30.65 3.99 5.40
N PHE A 513 31.68 3.80 4.59
CA PHE A 513 31.54 3.61 3.15
C PHE A 513 32.63 2.73 2.55
N THR A 514 32.42 2.31 1.31
CA THR A 514 33.43 1.64 0.48
C THR A 514 33.40 2.22 -0.93
N ASP A 515 34.57 2.58 -1.45
CA ASP A 515 34.73 3.10 -2.81
C ASP A 515 34.88 1.98 -3.82
N ILE A 516 34.22 2.14 -4.95
CA ILE A 516 34.28 1.25 -6.11
C ILE A 516 34.97 2.01 -7.22
N VAL A 517 36.11 1.50 -7.67
CA VAL A 517 37.01 2.17 -8.60
C VAL A 517 36.94 1.57 -10.00
N ALA A 518 37.34 2.34 -11.00
CA ALA A 518 37.49 1.87 -12.37
C ALA A 518 38.62 0.84 -12.47
N SER A 519 38.35 -0.30 -13.12
CA SER A 519 39.34 -1.36 -13.33
C SER A 519 40.32 -1.07 -14.47
N SER A 520 39.97 -0.15 -15.36
CA SER A 520 40.75 0.22 -16.55
C SER A 520 40.46 1.66 -16.93
N ASP A 521 41.35 2.24 -17.74
CA ASP A 521 41.09 3.49 -18.44
C ASP A 521 39.95 3.30 -19.46
N GLY A 522 39.17 4.34 -19.72
CA GLY A 522 38.13 4.33 -20.75
C GLY A 522 37.11 5.45 -20.60
N VAL A 523 35.96 5.30 -21.26
CA VAL A 523 34.84 6.22 -21.19
C VAL A 523 33.61 5.51 -20.62
N VAL A 524 32.91 6.16 -19.70
CA VAL A 524 31.64 5.64 -19.16
C VAL A 524 30.58 5.70 -20.24
N VAL A 525 30.12 4.54 -20.74
CA VAL A 525 29.13 4.45 -21.83
C VAL A 525 27.71 4.20 -21.33
N ALA A 526 27.55 3.66 -20.12
CA ALA A 526 26.25 3.37 -19.53
C ALA A 526 26.31 3.30 -18.01
N ILE A 527 25.20 3.65 -17.35
CA ILE A 527 24.98 3.47 -15.92
C ILE A 527 23.62 2.80 -15.73
N ASP A 528 23.62 1.55 -15.30
CA ASP A 528 22.41 0.75 -15.05
C ASP A 528 21.75 1.17 -13.72
N GLY A 529 20.69 1.98 -13.82
CA GLY A 529 19.95 2.45 -12.65
C GLY A 529 19.27 1.34 -11.83
N TRP A 530 18.97 0.18 -12.41
CA TRP A 530 18.42 -0.96 -11.68
C TRP A 530 19.47 -1.57 -10.77
N GLU A 531 20.69 -1.78 -11.29
CA GLU A 531 21.81 -2.33 -10.53
C GLU A 531 22.25 -1.37 -9.42
N ILE A 532 22.39 -0.08 -9.72
CA ILE A 532 22.71 0.95 -8.72
C ILE A 532 21.65 0.99 -7.60
N SER A 533 20.36 0.89 -7.95
CA SER A 533 19.29 0.79 -6.95
C SER A 533 19.37 -0.49 -6.12
N GLY A 534 19.79 -1.60 -6.73
CA GLY A 534 20.02 -2.87 -6.06
C GLY A 534 21.11 -2.78 -5.00
N ILE A 535 22.26 -2.22 -5.37
CA ILE A 535 23.40 -2.00 -4.47
C ILE A 535 23.00 -1.09 -3.29
N ALA A 536 22.31 0.02 -3.56
CA ALA A 536 21.83 0.92 -2.51
C ALA A 536 20.86 0.22 -1.53
N ARG A 537 19.98 -0.66 -2.04
CA ARG A 537 19.09 -1.47 -1.18
C ARG A 537 19.85 -2.47 -0.34
N ASP A 538 20.80 -3.18 -0.93
CA ASP A 538 21.62 -4.16 -0.23
C ASP A 538 22.38 -3.49 0.92
N ALA A 539 22.88 -2.27 0.68
CA ALA A 539 23.59 -1.46 1.67
C ALA A 539 22.73 -0.98 2.85
N GLY A 540 21.40 -0.90 2.70
CA GLY A 540 20.52 -0.46 3.79
C GLY A 540 19.29 0.35 3.37
N ALA A 541 19.30 0.94 2.18
CA ALA A 541 18.26 1.89 1.79
C ALA A 541 16.92 1.20 1.46
N PRO A 542 15.76 1.82 1.75
CA PRO A 542 15.60 3.11 2.44
C PRO A 542 15.49 3.00 3.97
N GLN A 543 15.54 1.81 4.56
CA GLN A 543 15.31 1.63 6.01
C GLN A 543 16.41 2.29 6.84
N ASP A 544 17.66 2.17 6.38
CA ASP A 544 18.75 2.99 6.84
C ASP A 544 18.79 4.29 6.01
N MET A 545 18.45 5.41 6.64
CA MET A 545 18.40 6.73 5.98
C MET A 545 19.77 7.18 5.47
N GLY A 546 20.86 6.76 6.12
CA GLY A 546 22.23 7.12 5.74
C GLY A 546 22.83 6.19 4.67
N ALA A 547 22.18 5.07 4.36
CA ALA A 547 22.65 4.12 3.38
C ALA A 547 22.27 4.50 1.94
N GLY A 548 23.09 4.07 0.98
CA GLY A 548 22.85 4.30 -0.43
C GLY A 548 24.12 4.29 -1.28
N VAL A 549 24.02 4.87 -2.48
CA VAL A 549 25.14 4.97 -3.44
C VAL A 549 25.32 6.42 -3.87
N ASP A 550 26.55 6.91 -3.87
CA ASP A 550 26.95 8.21 -4.41
C ASP A 550 27.74 7.99 -5.71
N LEU A 551 27.26 8.53 -6.84
CA LEU A 551 27.89 8.40 -8.15
C LEU A 551 28.89 9.53 -8.39
N PHE A 552 30.11 9.16 -8.80
CA PHE A 552 31.20 10.08 -9.10
C PHE A 552 31.49 10.20 -10.61
N CYS A 553 30.77 9.45 -11.43
CA CYS A 553 30.88 9.50 -12.88
C CYS A 553 29.53 9.71 -13.58
N THR A 554 29.57 10.30 -14.78
CA THR A 554 28.42 10.41 -15.68
C THR A 554 28.69 9.75 -17.02
N VAL A 555 27.63 9.34 -17.73
CA VAL A 555 27.75 8.83 -19.11
C VAL A 555 28.46 9.88 -19.99
N GLY A 556 29.46 9.44 -20.75
CA GLY A 556 30.35 10.26 -21.57
C GLY A 556 31.63 10.73 -20.88
N GLN A 557 31.80 10.48 -19.57
CA GLN A 557 33.00 10.89 -18.83
C GLN A 557 34.16 9.92 -19.05
N SER A 558 35.35 10.44 -19.34
CA SER A 558 36.60 9.66 -19.32
C SER A 558 37.05 9.38 -17.89
N VAL A 559 37.48 8.16 -17.63
CA VAL A 559 37.98 7.67 -16.33
C VAL A 559 39.30 6.95 -16.52
N ARG A 560 40.15 6.96 -15.49
CA ARG A 560 41.39 6.20 -15.40
C ARG A 560 41.24 5.04 -14.44
N ALA A 561 42.04 3.99 -14.62
CA ALA A 561 42.13 2.90 -13.66
C ALA A 561 42.44 3.46 -12.26
N GLY A 562 41.63 3.10 -11.27
CA GLY A 562 41.70 3.61 -9.90
C GLY A 562 40.83 4.83 -9.59
N ASP A 563 40.24 5.50 -10.59
CA ASP A 563 39.28 6.57 -10.34
C ASP A 563 38.02 6.02 -9.65
N VAL A 564 37.50 6.74 -8.66
CA VAL A 564 36.25 6.34 -7.97
C VAL A 564 35.07 6.53 -8.92
N LEU A 565 34.36 5.44 -9.20
CA LEU A 565 33.13 5.44 -10.00
C LEU A 565 31.91 5.70 -9.12
N MET A 566 31.87 5.03 -7.96
CA MET A 566 30.81 5.20 -6.97
C MET A 566 31.29 4.88 -5.56
N ARG A 567 30.56 5.40 -4.57
CA ARG A 567 30.74 5.12 -3.15
C ARG A 567 29.49 4.48 -2.57
N VAL A 568 29.64 3.32 -1.95
CA VAL A 568 28.54 2.63 -1.25
C VAL A 568 28.56 3.05 0.22
N HIS A 569 27.46 3.57 0.73
CA HIS A 569 27.28 3.99 2.12
C HIS A 569 26.36 3.02 2.87
N GLY A 570 26.68 2.71 4.14
CA GLY A 570 25.81 1.90 5.00
C GLY A 570 26.26 1.92 6.46
N ASN A 571 25.33 1.93 7.42
CA ASN A 571 25.68 1.89 8.85
C ASN A 571 25.90 0.46 9.37
N ASP A 572 25.35 -0.55 8.70
CA ASP A 572 25.55 -1.96 9.02
C ASP A 572 26.79 -2.49 8.26
N PRO A 573 27.88 -2.89 8.97
CA PRO A 573 29.12 -3.34 8.33
C PRO A 573 28.94 -4.59 7.45
N GLN A 574 28.05 -5.52 7.82
CA GLN A 574 27.83 -6.74 7.05
C GLN A 574 27.11 -6.43 5.74
N ARG A 575 26.07 -5.59 5.82
CA ARG A 575 25.32 -5.14 4.63
C ARG A 575 26.18 -4.29 3.71
N LEU A 576 26.98 -3.38 4.27
CA LEU A 576 27.92 -2.56 3.50
C LEU A 576 28.94 -3.44 2.76
N ALA A 577 29.55 -4.41 3.46
CA ALA A 577 30.51 -5.32 2.84
C ALA A 577 29.88 -6.17 1.72
N ALA A 578 28.65 -6.68 1.93
CA ALA A 578 27.93 -7.45 0.92
C ALA A 578 27.57 -6.60 -0.31
N ALA A 579 27.08 -5.37 -0.10
CA ALA A 579 26.74 -4.45 -1.18
C ALA A 579 27.99 -4.01 -1.97
N ALA A 580 29.12 -3.76 -1.28
CA ALA A 580 30.39 -3.44 -1.92
C ALA A 580 30.94 -4.62 -2.73
N ALA A 581 30.86 -5.84 -2.20
CA ALA A 581 31.28 -7.04 -2.94
C ALA A 581 30.47 -7.24 -4.23
N ARG A 582 29.14 -7.05 -4.16
CA ARG A 582 28.25 -7.04 -5.33
C ARG A 582 28.68 -5.96 -6.33
N ALA A 583 28.87 -4.74 -5.85
CA ALA A 583 29.28 -3.61 -6.66
C ALA A 583 30.62 -3.80 -7.37
N THR A 584 31.59 -4.45 -6.73
CA THR A 584 32.88 -4.78 -7.37
C THR A 584 32.72 -5.84 -8.46
N ALA A 585 31.85 -6.82 -8.25
CA ALA A 585 31.59 -7.87 -9.24
C ALA A 585 30.75 -7.38 -10.43
N ALA A 586 29.77 -6.51 -10.16
CA ALA A 586 28.87 -5.92 -11.13
C ALA A 586 28.51 -4.49 -10.69
N SER A 587 29.30 -3.51 -11.12
CA SER A 587 29.10 -2.11 -10.73
C SER A 587 27.85 -1.48 -11.33
N GLY A 588 27.33 -2.07 -12.41
CA GLY A 588 26.31 -1.45 -13.26
C GLY A 588 26.85 -0.29 -14.10
N ILE A 589 28.16 -0.03 -14.09
CA ILE A 589 28.80 1.06 -14.82
C ILE A 589 29.67 0.47 -15.93
N GLY A 590 29.29 0.72 -17.19
CA GLY A 590 30.05 0.27 -18.35
C GLY A 590 31.16 1.26 -18.71
N VAL A 591 32.41 0.79 -18.70
CA VAL A 591 33.60 1.55 -19.15
C VAL A 591 34.15 0.85 -20.40
N GLN A 592 34.36 1.60 -21.48
CA GLN A 592 34.87 1.12 -22.76
C GLN A 592 36.06 1.91 -23.26
#